data_AF-V6L861-F1
#
_entry.id   AF-V6L861-F1
#
_cell.length_a   1.000
_cell.length_b   1.000
_cell.length_c   1.000
_cell.angle_alpha   90.00
_cell.angle_beta   90.00
_cell.angle_gamma   90.00
#
_symmetry.space_group_name_H-M   'P 1'
#
loop_
_entity.id
_entity.type
_entity.pdbx_description
1 polymer ?
#
loop_
_entity_poly.entity_id
_entity_poly.type
_entity_poly.pdbx_seq_one_letter_code
_entity_poly.pdbx_strand_id
1 'polypeptide(L)'
;MASLTHSPAPLASPASSADYAPFAHLTAPNAVLYRAVMRTFLAAKERFAVHLRPEDVHTGMAAGSRPTDPEAVVKALDALVGWGNLRADPDTARVTAVEDFYRKRFIYQLTRAGEATEAALGTYDEVLGRRGELQAVALHDIVTQLRALLVIAAEGEPDPAKAHVALSVLTARFTDLADNARAFMGSLQRTIDLHDVEVEAFLAYKDRLIQYLERFIQDLITLGGRIAALIGELEAQGRVGPLLELAAVREAADAAPEDAAQAEAAARERWAARWSGLAEWFVSGEGRESQARLLRGRALNSIPQLLAVVRQLNERRAGRSDRSADFRELARWFAHAPDDDARHRLWRGGVGP
;
A
#
# COMPACT_ATOMS: atom_id res chain seq x y z
N MET A 1 5.92 -56.16 1.88
CA MET A 1 6.02 -55.06 2.85
C MET A 1 7.38 -54.39 2.70
N ALA A 2 7.51 -53.47 1.74
CA ALA A 2 8.73 -52.73 1.48
C ALA A 2 8.70 -51.42 2.29
N SER A 3 9.58 -51.32 3.29
CA SER A 3 9.75 -50.13 4.12
C SER A 3 10.53 -49.07 3.35
N LEU A 4 9.86 -48.02 2.89
CA LEU A 4 10.47 -46.81 2.34
C LEU A 4 10.90 -45.90 3.50
N THR A 5 12.21 -45.83 3.72
CA THR A 5 12.84 -44.84 4.59
C THR A 5 12.77 -43.46 3.93
N HIS A 6 11.92 -42.59 4.46
CA HIS A 6 11.81 -41.20 4.04
C HIS A 6 12.99 -40.40 4.62
N SER A 7 13.98 -40.07 3.79
CA SER A 7 15.01 -39.08 4.14
C SER A 7 14.38 -37.69 4.17
N PRO A 8 14.49 -36.91 5.25
CA PRO A 8 13.98 -35.55 5.28
C PRO A 8 14.81 -34.66 4.35
N ALA A 9 14.12 -33.88 3.52
CA ALA A 9 14.73 -32.85 2.68
C ALA A 9 15.54 -31.85 3.54
N PRO A 10 16.65 -31.29 3.02
CA PRO A 10 17.44 -30.32 3.77
C PRO A 10 16.59 -29.10 4.10
N LEU A 11 16.51 -28.77 5.39
CA LEU A 11 15.91 -27.54 5.89
C LEU A 11 16.58 -26.35 5.18
N ALA A 12 15.77 -25.51 4.55
CA ALA A 12 16.21 -24.26 3.96
C ALA A 12 17.07 -23.49 4.98
N SER A 13 18.29 -23.14 4.58
CA SER A 13 19.19 -22.34 5.41
C SER A 13 18.52 -21.01 5.76
N PRO A 14 18.66 -20.49 6.99
CA PRO A 14 18.17 -19.16 7.33
C PRO A 14 18.84 -18.13 6.43
N ALA A 15 18.02 -17.31 5.76
CA ALA A 15 18.45 -16.21 4.90
C ALA A 15 19.59 -15.43 5.57
N SER A 16 20.75 -15.40 4.93
CA SER A 16 21.90 -14.68 5.45
C SER A 16 21.61 -13.18 5.47
N SER A 17 22.20 -12.43 6.41
CA SER A 17 22.08 -10.97 6.51
C SER A 17 22.35 -10.16 5.22
N ALA A 18 22.87 -10.78 4.16
CA ALA A 18 23.05 -10.19 2.85
C ALA A 18 21.74 -9.89 2.09
N ASP A 19 20.62 -10.58 2.39
CA ASP A 19 19.40 -10.49 1.58
C ASP A 19 18.64 -9.14 1.74
N TYR A 20 18.92 -8.37 2.79
CA TYR A 20 18.27 -7.08 3.05
C TYR A 20 19.22 -5.87 2.99
N ALA A 21 20.45 -6.05 2.50
CA ALA A 21 21.43 -4.95 2.35
C ALA A 21 20.87 -3.70 1.63
N PRO A 22 19.99 -3.81 0.60
CA PRO A 22 19.36 -2.65 -0.02
C PRO A 22 18.63 -1.71 0.95
N PHE A 23 18.05 -2.22 2.04
CA PHE A 23 17.34 -1.42 3.05
C PHE A 23 18.27 -0.62 3.99
N ALA A 24 19.58 -0.89 3.98
CA ALA A 24 20.54 -0.26 4.90
C ALA A 24 20.59 1.27 4.81
N HIS A 25 20.24 1.84 3.64
CA HIS A 25 20.23 3.29 3.44
C HIS A 25 19.18 4.02 4.31
N LEU A 26 18.18 3.31 4.85
CA LEU A 26 17.10 3.88 5.65
C LEU A 26 17.52 4.28 7.06
N THR A 27 18.52 3.60 7.62
CA THR A 27 19.02 3.84 8.99
C THR A 27 20.39 4.51 8.99
N ALA A 28 20.96 4.77 7.82
CA ALA A 28 22.23 5.44 7.67
C ALA A 28 22.12 6.96 7.95
N PRO A 29 23.18 7.64 8.42
CA PRO A 29 23.14 9.06 8.77
C PRO A 29 22.62 10.00 7.67
N ASN A 30 22.86 9.66 6.39
CA ASN A 30 22.42 10.45 5.23
C ASN A 30 21.15 9.90 4.57
N ALA A 31 20.28 9.20 5.31
CA ALA A 31 19.07 8.55 4.80
C ALA A 31 18.22 9.45 3.90
N VAL A 32 18.05 10.73 4.25
CA VAL A 32 17.28 11.70 3.46
C VAL A 32 17.87 11.90 2.07
N LEU A 33 19.20 12.01 1.96
CA LEU A 33 19.89 12.17 0.69
C LEU A 33 19.81 10.89 -0.15
N TYR A 34 20.01 9.72 0.46
CA TYR A 34 19.89 8.44 -0.24
C TYR A 34 18.47 8.23 -0.80
N ARG A 35 17.43 8.53 0.00
CA ARG A 35 16.03 8.48 -0.46
C ARG A 35 15.76 9.46 -1.59
N ALA A 36 16.35 10.66 -1.54
CA ALA A 36 16.20 11.63 -2.62
C ALA A 36 16.86 11.15 -3.93
N VAL A 37 18.05 10.54 -3.86
CA VAL A 37 18.71 9.93 -5.03
C VAL A 37 17.87 8.78 -5.61
N MET A 38 17.41 7.85 -4.77
CA MET A 38 16.59 6.70 -5.22
C MET A 38 15.28 7.13 -5.88
N ARG A 39 14.59 8.15 -5.35
CA ARG A 39 13.38 8.74 -5.98
C ARG A 39 13.68 9.35 -7.35
N THR A 40 14.85 9.96 -7.53
CA THR A 40 15.26 10.47 -8.84
C THR A 40 15.43 9.34 -9.86
N PHE A 41 15.97 8.17 -9.47
CA PHE A 41 16.02 6.99 -10.34
C PHE A 41 14.65 6.42 -10.67
N LEU A 42 13.73 6.34 -9.69
CA LEU A 42 12.35 5.93 -9.96
C LEU A 42 11.64 6.87 -10.95
N ALA A 43 11.75 8.19 -10.73
CA ALA A 43 11.15 9.18 -11.60
C ALA A 43 11.76 9.18 -13.02
N ALA A 44 13.04 8.85 -13.14
CA ALA A 44 13.69 8.64 -14.45
C ALA A 44 13.16 7.38 -15.13
N LYS A 45 13.00 6.28 -14.38
CA LYS A 45 12.42 5.03 -14.86
C LYS A 45 10.99 5.19 -15.37
N GLU A 46 10.15 5.95 -14.66
CA GLU A 46 8.77 6.28 -15.11
C GLU A 46 8.75 7.01 -16.45
N ARG A 47 9.83 7.72 -16.80
CA ARG A 47 10.03 8.39 -18.09
C ARG A 47 10.84 7.54 -19.08
N PHE A 48 11.01 6.25 -18.80
CA PHE A 48 11.76 5.27 -19.60
C PHE A 48 13.26 5.59 -19.76
N ALA A 49 13.84 6.44 -18.90
CA ALA A 49 15.28 6.65 -18.85
C ALA A 49 15.93 5.56 -17.98
N VAL A 50 16.81 4.76 -18.59
CA VAL A 50 17.39 3.55 -17.97
C VAL A 50 18.65 3.84 -17.15
N HIS A 51 19.44 4.84 -17.54
CA HIS A 51 20.71 5.17 -16.90
C HIS A 51 20.76 6.68 -16.59
N LEU A 52 21.37 7.03 -15.46
CA LEU A 52 21.62 8.43 -15.07
C LEU A 52 23.11 8.65 -14.77
N ARG A 53 23.61 9.82 -15.13
CA ARG A 53 24.92 10.30 -14.66
C ARG A 53 24.76 11.06 -13.34
N PRO A 54 25.85 11.26 -12.56
CA PRO A 54 25.80 12.05 -11.33
C PRO A 54 25.22 13.46 -11.54
N GLU A 55 25.52 14.13 -12.65
CA GLU A 55 24.95 15.45 -12.98
C GLU A 55 23.44 15.40 -13.25
N ASP A 56 22.96 14.32 -13.87
CA ASP A 56 21.54 14.13 -14.16
C ASP A 56 20.76 13.85 -12.88
N VAL A 57 21.36 13.08 -11.95
CA VAL A 57 20.81 12.84 -10.62
C VAL A 57 20.71 14.16 -9.86
N HIS A 58 21.79 14.93 -9.76
CA HIS A 58 21.79 16.22 -9.05
C HIS A 58 20.75 17.19 -9.61
N THR A 59 20.66 17.30 -10.93
CA THR A 59 19.68 18.15 -11.63
C THR A 59 18.25 17.66 -11.45
N GLY A 60 18.03 16.34 -11.44
CA GLY A 60 16.73 15.71 -11.28
C GLY A 60 16.19 15.72 -9.85
N MET A 61 17.01 16.02 -8.85
CA MET A 61 16.57 16.14 -7.45
C MET A 61 15.73 17.41 -7.23
N ALA A 62 14.71 17.30 -6.37
CA ALA A 62 13.91 18.44 -5.92
C ALA A 62 14.77 19.49 -5.19
N ALA A 63 14.46 20.77 -5.38
CA ALA A 63 15.28 21.89 -4.87
C ALA A 63 15.54 21.84 -3.36
N GLY A 64 14.56 21.38 -2.55
CA GLY A 64 14.71 21.26 -1.10
C GLY A 64 15.56 20.06 -0.63
N SER A 65 15.83 19.10 -1.51
CA SER A 65 16.60 17.89 -1.20
C SER A 65 17.94 17.82 -1.93
N ARG A 66 18.22 18.78 -2.81
CA ARG A 66 19.43 18.84 -3.63
C ARG A 66 20.59 19.38 -2.78
N PRO A 67 21.70 18.63 -2.63
CA PRO A 67 22.85 19.11 -1.88
C PRO A 67 23.55 20.26 -2.64
N THR A 68 24.07 21.23 -1.87
CA THR A 68 24.86 22.34 -2.42
C THR A 68 26.16 21.86 -3.07
N ASP A 69 26.77 20.84 -2.48
CA ASP A 69 27.97 20.18 -3.00
C ASP A 69 27.60 18.97 -3.88
N PRO A 70 27.89 18.99 -5.20
CA PRO A 70 27.66 17.86 -6.09
C PRO A 70 28.45 16.59 -5.71
N GLU A 71 29.59 16.70 -5.02
CA GLU A 71 30.35 15.52 -4.58
C GLU A 71 29.56 14.67 -3.57
N ALA A 72 28.63 15.27 -2.84
CA ALA A 72 27.74 14.54 -1.93
C ALA A 72 26.85 13.54 -2.69
N VAL A 73 26.45 13.86 -3.94
CA VAL A 73 25.68 12.93 -4.78
C VAL A 73 26.56 11.76 -5.21
N VAL A 74 27.81 12.00 -5.59
CA VAL A 74 28.75 10.92 -5.97
C VAL A 74 28.98 9.95 -4.81
N LYS A 75 29.26 10.46 -3.61
CA LYS A 75 29.39 9.64 -2.39
C LYS A 75 28.10 8.86 -2.10
N ALA A 76 26.94 9.46 -2.37
CA ALA A 76 25.67 8.79 -2.19
C ALA A 76 25.42 7.65 -3.18
N LEU A 77 25.79 7.86 -4.44
CA LEU A 77 25.74 6.84 -5.48
C LEU A 77 26.63 5.65 -5.13
N ASP A 78 27.87 5.90 -4.68
CA ASP A 78 28.82 4.84 -4.31
C ASP A 78 28.30 4.01 -3.12
N ALA A 79 27.72 4.66 -2.10
CA ALA A 79 27.10 3.96 -0.97
C ALA A 79 25.90 3.10 -1.41
N LEU A 80 25.04 3.63 -2.28
CA LEU A 80 23.89 2.92 -2.83
C LEU A 80 24.30 1.74 -3.73
N VAL A 81 25.43 1.84 -4.43
CA VAL A 81 26.05 0.70 -5.14
C VAL A 81 26.56 -0.34 -4.15
N GLY A 82 27.25 0.08 -3.09
CA GLY A 82 27.74 -0.81 -2.03
C GLY A 82 26.62 -1.62 -1.34
N TRP A 83 25.43 -1.05 -1.21
CA TRP A 83 24.24 -1.72 -0.69
C TRP A 83 23.44 -2.50 -1.73
N GLY A 84 23.85 -2.49 -3.00
CA GLY A 84 23.19 -3.21 -4.09
C GLY A 84 21.90 -2.56 -4.61
N ASN A 85 21.60 -1.31 -4.21
CA ASN A 85 20.47 -0.56 -4.72
C ASN A 85 20.70 -0.08 -6.16
N LEU A 86 21.94 0.32 -6.45
CA LEU A 86 22.37 0.79 -7.76
C LEU A 86 23.48 -0.11 -8.32
N ARG A 87 23.60 -0.10 -9.64
CA ARG A 87 24.75 -0.63 -10.36
C ARG A 87 25.47 0.52 -11.05
N ALA A 88 26.79 0.53 -10.98
CA ALA A 88 27.63 1.46 -11.72
C ALA A 88 28.27 0.75 -12.91
N ASP A 89 28.16 1.35 -14.09
CA ASP A 89 28.81 0.90 -15.32
C ASP A 89 29.69 2.03 -15.88
N PRO A 90 30.86 1.72 -16.46
CA PRO A 90 31.73 2.74 -17.06
C PRO A 90 31.02 3.50 -18.18
N ASP A 91 31.09 4.84 -18.14
CA ASP A 91 30.54 5.68 -19.21
C ASP A 91 31.52 5.76 -20.39
N THR A 92 31.32 4.89 -21.37
CA THR A 92 32.15 4.81 -22.59
C THR A 92 31.72 5.77 -23.70
N ALA A 93 30.61 6.50 -23.53
CA ALA A 93 30.01 7.33 -24.59
C ALA A 93 30.63 8.73 -24.73
N ARG A 94 31.51 9.15 -23.80
CA ARG A 94 32.14 10.49 -23.76
C ARG A 94 33.67 10.44 -23.80
N VAL A 95 34.26 9.59 -24.66
CA VAL A 95 35.72 9.53 -24.83
C VAL A 95 36.11 10.35 -26.07
N THR A 96 36.34 11.65 -25.91
CA THR A 96 36.86 12.53 -26.98
C THR A 96 38.29 13.01 -26.75
N ALA A 97 38.90 12.71 -25.59
CA ALA A 97 40.29 13.03 -25.26
C ALA A 97 40.94 11.95 -24.37
N VAL A 98 42.26 11.77 -24.46
CA VAL A 98 43.02 10.77 -23.69
C VAL A 98 43.02 11.10 -22.18
N GLU A 99 42.92 12.38 -21.80
CA GLU A 99 42.78 12.77 -20.38
C GLU A 99 41.42 12.37 -19.78
N ASP A 100 40.37 12.25 -20.60
CA ASP A 100 39.03 11.82 -20.18
C ASP A 100 38.95 10.30 -19.95
N PHE A 101 39.92 9.52 -20.45
CA PHE A 101 40.05 8.09 -20.19
C PHE A 101 40.49 7.79 -18.74
N TYR A 102 41.20 8.72 -18.09
CA TYR A 102 41.73 8.53 -16.74
C TYR A 102 40.79 9.01 -15.62
N ARG A 103 39.72 9.76 -15.94
CA ARG A 103 38.66 10.08 -14.97
C ARG A 103 37.62 8.97 -15.02
N LYS A 104 37.52 8.16 -13.96
CA LYS A 104 36.50 7.11 -13.81
C LYS A 104 35.10 7.74 -13.79
N ARG A 105 34.49 7.92 -14.97
CA ARG A 105 33.12 8.38 -15.14
C ARG A 105 32.20 7.16 -15.18
N PHE A 106 31.15 7.18 -14.36
CA PHE A 106 30.19 6.09 -14.27
C PHE A 106 28.80 6.60 -14.64
N ILE A 107 28.05 5.73 -15.30
CA ILE A 107 26.59 5.80 -15.37
C ILE A 107 26.02 4.80 -14.37
N TYR A 108 24.87 5.15 -13.82
CA TYR A 108 24.23 4.38 -12.76
C TYR A 108 22.86 3.91 -13.21
N GLN A 109 22.48 2.72 -12.78
CA GLN A 109 21.19 2.10 -13.04
C GLN A 109 20.58 1.55 -11.74
N LEU A 110 19.26 1.63 -11.61
CA LEU A 110 18.52 0.97 -10.55
C LEU A 110 18.58 -0.55 -10.70
N THR A 111 18.99 -1.28 -9.66
CA THR A 111 18.94 -2.74 -9.69
C THR A 111 17.52 -3.24 -9.39
N ARG A 112 17.23 -4.51 -9.70
CA ARG A 112 15.96 -5.14 -9.29
C ARG A 112 15.74 -5.10 -7.77
N ALA A 113 16.82 -5.19 -7.00
CA ALA A 113 16.77 -5.14 -5.55
C ALA A 113 16.46 -3.72 -5.04
N GLY A 114 17.13 -2.69 -5.60
CA GLY A 114 16.83 -1.29 -5.29
C GLY A 114 15.41 -0.89 -5.69
N GLU A 115 14.91 -1.40 -6.82
CA GLU A 115 13.52 -1.24 -7.22
C GLU A 115 12.56 -1.89 -6.24
N ALA A 116 12.78 -3.15 -5.86
CA ALA A 116 11.93 -3.84 -4.90
C ALA A 116 11.91 -3.12 -3.54
N THR A 117 13.04 -2.56 -3.12
CA THR A 117 13.14 -1.75 -1.90
C THR A 117 12.31 -0.47 -1.99
N GLU A 118 12.44 0.31 -3.06
CA GLU A 118 11.62 1.52 -3.23
C GLU A 118 10.14 1.21 -3.44
N ALA A 119 9.79 0.11 -4.10
CA ALA A 119 8.41 -0.35 -4.21
C ALA A 119 7.84 -0.71 -2.84
N ALA A 120 8.59 -1.43 -2.00
CA ALA A 120 8.19 -1.74 -0.62
C ALA A 120 8.04 -0.48 0.25
N LEU A 121 8.92 0.51 0.07
CA LEU A 121 8.83 1.81 0.73
C LEU A 121 7.65 2.62 0.21
N GLY A 122 7.35 2.55 -1.07
CA GLY A 122 6.12 3.09 -1.67
C GLY A 122 4.90 2.46 -1.00
N THR A 123 4.80 1.13 -0.94
CA THR A 123 3.71 0.45 -0.23
C THR A 123 3.64 0.86 1.24
N TYR A 124 4.77 1.03 1.93
CA TYR A 124 4.82 1.50 3.32
C TYR A 124 4.30 2.94 3.46
N ASP A 125 4.79 3.86 2.62
CA ASP A 125 4.37 5.26 2.56
C ASP A 125 2.90 5.38 2.12
N GLU A 126 2.39 4.45 1.31
CA GLU A 126 0.99 4.35 0.94
C GLU A 126 0.15 3.83 2.11
N VAL A 127 0.59 2.79 2.81
CA VAL A 127 -0.12 2.24 3.97
C VAL A 127 -0.13 3.25 5.13
N LEU A 128 0.91 4.08 5.28
CA LEU A 128 0.98 5.13 6.30
C LEU A 128 0.39 6.47 5.87
N GLY A 129 0.56 6.85 4.61
CA GLY A 129 0.18 8.15 4.03
C GLY A 129 -1.17 8.17 3.30
N ARG A 130 -1.66 7.04 2.80
CA ARG A 130 -3.01 6.90 2.22
C ARG A 130 -4.02 6.47 3.26
N ARG A 131 -4.37 7.42 4.11
CA ARG A 131 -5.68 7.44 4.76
C ARG A 131 -6.73 8.27 4.02
N GLY A 132 -6.53 8.61 2.74
CA GLY A 132 -7.40 9.60 2.10
C GLY A 132 -7.72 9.50 0.60
N GLU A 133 -6.93 8.81 -0.22
CA GLU A 133 -7.12 8.91 -1.68
C GLU A 133 -6.96 7.57 -2.37
N LEU A 134 -8.03 6.77 -2.34
CA LEU A 134 -8.36 5.73 -3.30
C LEU A 134 -9.83 5.37 -3.07
N GLN A 135 -10.54 4.98 -4.14
CA GLN A 135 -11.69 4.05 -4.18
C GLN A 135 -12.99 4.50 -4.87
N ALA A 136 -13.30 5.81 -5.04
CA ALA A 136 -14.43 6.19 -5.91
C ALA A 136 -14.12 5.89 -7.40
N VAL A 137 -12.90 6.19 -7.81
CA VAL A 137 -12.43 6.01 -9.20
C VAL A 137 -12.40 4.53 -9.59
N ALA A 138 -11.91 3.64 -8.71
CA ALA A 138 -11.84 2.20 -9.00
C ALA A 138 -13.23 1.59 -9.21
N LEU A 139 -14.22 1.93 -8.38
CA LEU A 139 -15.60 1.48 -8.57
C LEU A 139 -16.20 2.02 -9.88
N HIS A 140 -15.91 3.28 -10.24
CA HIS A 140 -16.35 3.86 -11.50
C HIS A 140 -15.70 3.19 -12.72
N ASP A 141 -14.41 2.89 -12.64
CA ASP A 141 -13.68 2.16 -13.67
C ASP A 141 -14.24 0.75 -13.86
N ILE A 142 -14.56 0.04 -12.77
CA ILE A 142 -15.21 -1.29 -12.83
C ILE A 142 -16.56 -1.19 -13.55
N VAL A 143 -17.40 -0.21 -13.20
CA VAL A 143 -18.67 0.05 -13.92
C VAL A 143 -18.41 0.29 -15.40
N THR A 144 -17.38 1.06 -15.73
CA THR A 144 -17.01 1.39 -17.11
C THR A 144 -16.58 0.14 -17.88
N GLN A 145 -15.74 -0.72 -17.29
CA GLN A 145 -15.30 -1.95 -17.93
C GLN A 145 -16.44 -2.97 -18.08
N LEU A 146 -17.31 -3.12 -17.08
CA LEU A 146 -18.49 -3.99 -17.20
C LEU A 146 -19.45 -3.54 -18.31
N ARG A 147 -19.61 -2.22 -18.50
CA ARG A 147 -20.36 -1.67 -19.63
C ARG A 147 -19.67 -1.92 -20.97
N ALA A 148 -18.35 -1.79 -21.03
CA ALA A 148 -17.59 -2.13 -22.22
C ALA A 148 -17.78 -3.62 -22.58
N LEU A 149 -17.76 -4.51 -21.58
CA LEU A 149 -18.03 -5.94 -21.79
C LEU A 149 -19.46 -6.20 -22.29
N LEU A 150 -20.48 -5.49 -21.80
CA LEU A 150 -21.84 -5.58 -22.34
C LEU A 150 -21.91 -5.19 -23.81
N VAL A 151 -21.19 -4.13 -24.21
CA VAL A 151 -21.13 -3.68 -25.60
C VAL A 151 -20.42 -4.71 -26.47
N ILE A 152 -19.24 -5.18 -26.04
CA ILE A 152 -18.45 -6.19 -26.76
C ILE A 152 -19.27 -7.48 -26.90
N ALA A 153 -19.94 -7.93 -25.85
CA ALA A 153 -20.74 -9.16 -25.88
C ALA A 153 -22.07 -9.04 -26.65
N ALA A 154 -22.49 -7.82 -27.02
CA ALA A 154 -23.62 -7.60 -27.90
C ALA A 154 -23.23 -7.67 -29.39
N GLU A 155 -21.93 -7.65 -29.72
CA GLU A 155 -21.43 -7.87 -31.07
C GLU A 155 -21.72 -9.33 -31.49
N GLY A 156 -22.13 -9.56 -32.75
CA GLY A 156 -22.38 -10.92 -33.25
C GLY A 156 -21.13 -11.80 -33.25
N GLU A 157 -19.97 -11.18 -33.49
CA GLU A 157 -18.63 -11.77 -33.35
C GLU A 157 -17.76 -10.82 -32.52
N PRO A 158 -17.68 -11.01 -31.19
CA PRO A 158 -16.91 -10.13 -30.33
C PRO A 158 -15.41 -10.18 -30.64
N ASP A 159 -14.76 -9.02 -30.70
CA ASP A 159 -13.32 -8.91 -30.93
C ASP A 159 -12.51 -9.52 -29.74
N PRO A 160 -11.69 -10.57 -29.96
CA PRO A 160 -10.93 -11.21 -28.89
C PRO A 160 -9.93 -10.28 -28.20
N ALA A 161 -9.35 -9.32 -28.93
CA ALA A 161 -8.41 -8.35 -28.37
C ALA A 161 -9.12 -7.38 -27.42
N LYS A 162 -10.28 -6.86 -27.83
CA LYS A 162 -11.08 -5.97 -26.97
C LYS A 162 -11.58 -6.69 -25.73
N ALA A 163 -12.08 -7.92 -25.88
CA ALA A 163 -12.57 -8.73 -24.76
C ALA A 163 -11.45 -8.96 -23.73
N HIS A 164 -10.27 -9.41 -24.18
CA HIS A 164 -9.13 -9.64 -23.31
C HIS A 164 -8.65 -8.36 -22.59
N VAL A 165 -8.57 -7.23 -23.31
CA VAL A 165 -8.16 -5.95 -22.70
C VAL A 165 -9.17 -5.51 -21.64
N ALA A 166 -10.47 -5.51 -21.96
CA ALA A 166 -11.51 -5.11 -21.02
C ALA A 166 -11.53 -6.00 -19.76
N LEU A 167 -11.40 -7.33 -19.94
CA LEU A 167 -11.33 -8.29 -18.83
C LEU A 167 -10.05 -8.11 -17.98
N SER A 168 -8.91 -7.84 -18.62
CA SER A 168 -7.64 -7.57 -17.93
C SER A 168 -7.69 -6.29 -17.10
N VAL A 169 -8.21 -5.21 -17.68
CA VAL A 169 -8.38 -3.94 -16.96
C VAL A 169 -9.39 -4.09 -15.83
N LEU A 170 -10.53 -4.77 -16.06
CA LEU A 170 -11.51 -5.08 -15.02
C LEU A 170 -10.88 -5.84 -13.85
N THR A 171 -10.10 -6.87 -14.15
CA THR A 171 -9.42 -7.69 -13.13
C THR A 171 -8.44 -6.84 -12.32
N ALA A 172 -7.58 -6.06 -12.98
CA ALA A 172 -6.62 -5.19 -12.30
C ALA A 172 -7.32 -4.18 -11.37
N ARG A 173 -8.36 -3.49 -11.86
CA ARG A 173 -9.13 -2.52 -11.07
C ARG A 173 -9.83 -3.15 -9.88
N PHE A 174 -10.34 -4.36 -10.06
CA PHE A 174 -10.95 -5.12 -8.96
C PHE A 174 -9.92 -5.57 -7.92
N THR A 175 -8.77 -6.09 -8.35
CA THR A 175 -7.68 -6.47 -7.44
C THR A 175 -7.22 -5.27 -6.61
N ASP A 176 -6.98 -4.13 -7.24
CA ASP A 176 -6.63 -2.88 -6.55
C ASP A 176 -7.70 -2.51 -5.52
N LEU A 177 -8.99 -2.58 -5.87
CA LEU A 177 -10.09 -2.29 -4.94
C LEU A 177 -10.08 -3.24 -3.73
N ALA A 178 -9.95 -4.55 -3.99
CA ALA A 178 -10.00 -5.58 -2.96
C ALA A 178 -8.81 -5.48 -1.99
N ASP A 179 -7.60 -5.26 -2.49
CA ASP A 179 -6.40 -5.10 -1.67
C ASP A 179 -6.47 -3.84 -0.82
N ASN A 180 -6.90 -2.72 -1.41
CA ASN A 180 -7.11 -1.48 -0.67
C ASN A 180 -8.18 -1.63 0.43
N ALA A 181 -9.29 -2.31 0.14
CA ALA A 181 -10.33 -2.58 1.13
C ALA A 181 -9.80 -3.43 2.29
N ARG A 182 -9.00 -4.46 2.01
CA ARG A 182 -8.37 -5.31 3.03
C ARG A 182 -7.37 -4.52 3.88
N ALA A 183 -6.49 -3.76 3.26
CA ALA A 183 -5.50 -2.92 3.95
C ALA A 183 -6.19 -1.88 4.85
N PHE A 184 -7.25 -1.26 4.34
CA PHE A 184 -8.06 -0.30 5.09
C PHE A 184 -8.69 -0.92 6.33
N MET A 185 -9.36 -2.08 6.19
CA MET A 185 -9.94 -2.80 7.34
C MET A 185 -8.89 -3.16 8.40
N GLY A 186 -7.70 -3.58 7.97
CA GLY A 186 -6.59 -3.83 8.90
C GLY A 186 -6.09 -2.57 9.61
N SER A 187 -6.02 -1.43 8.92
CA SER A 187 -5.60 -0.15 9.51
C SER A 187 -6.62 0.41 10.52
N LEU A 188 -7.91 0.18 10.27
CA LEU A 188 -9.00 0.60 11.12
C LEU A 188 -8.98 -0.15 12.45
N GLN A 189 -8.83 -1.47 12.41
CA GLN A 189 -8.70 -2.30 13.61
C GLN A 189 -7.50 -1.87 14.47
N ARG A 190 -6.32 -1.69 13.86
CA ARG A 190 -5.12 -1.21 14.58
C ARG A 190 -5.31 0.16 15.23
N THR A 191 -6.09 1.05 14.62
CA THR A 191 -6.39 2.37 15.19
C THR A 191 -7.24 2.26 16.44
N ILE A 192 -8.23 1.36 16.42
CA ILE A 192 -9.10 1.10 17.58
C ILE A 192 -8.29 0.49 18.72
N ASP A 193 -7.32 -0.36 18.39
CA ASP A 193 -6.48 -1.06 19.37
C ASP A 193 -5.34 -0.18 19.94
N LEU A 194 -4.96 0.92 19.26
CA LEU A 194 -3.88 1.81 19.69
C LEU A 194 -4.32 2.70 20.87
N HIS A 195 -3.92 2.31 22.07
CA HIS A 195 -4.23 3.03 23.32
C HIS A 195 -3.28 4.20 23.68
N ASP A 196 -2.25 4.49 22.86
CA ASP A 196 -1.10 5.33 23.23
C ASP A 196 -0.72 6.43 22.21
N VAL A 197 -1.66 6.91 21.39
CA VAL A 197 -1.42 8.01 20.43
C VAL A 197 -1.63 9.39 21.10
N GLU A 198 -0.85 10.40 20.72
CA GLU A 198 -1.12 11.80 21.07
C GLU A 198 -2.55 12.21 20.67
N VAL A 199 -3.26 12.80 21.63
CA VAL A 199 -4.71 13.07 21.55
C VAL A 199 -5.06 14.03 20.41
N GLU A 200 -4.28 15.09 20.24
CA GLU A 200 -4.48 16.09 19.19
C GLU A 200 -4.31 15.49 17.77
N ALA A 201 -3.30 14.64 17.57
CA ALA A 201 -3.08 13.94 16.31
C ALA A 201 -4.19 12.93 16.00
N PHE A 202 -4.70 12.24 17.04
CA PHE A 202 -5.81 11.29 16.90
C PHE A 202 -7.13 11.98 16.55
N LEU A 203 -7.45 13.14 17.15
CA LEU A 203 -8.68 13.88 16.87
C LEU A 203 -8.73 14.44 15.44
N ALA A 204 -7.64 15.02 14.94
CA ALA A 204 -7.56 15.51 13.55
C ALA A 204 -7.63 14.35 12.54
N TYR A 205 -7.07 13.20 12.90
CA TYR A 205 -7.16 11.99 12.11
C TYR A 205 -8.58 11.38 12.09
N LYS A 206 -9.31 11.42 13.22
CA LYS A 206 -10.68 10.93 13.36
C LYS A 206 -11.65 11.60 12.39
N ASP A 207 -11.66 12.92 12.33
CA ASP A 207 -12.66 13.63 11.49
C ASP A 207 -12.47 13.32 10.00
N ARG A 208 -11.21 13.24 9.56
CA ARG A 208 -10.87 12.81 8.19
C ARG A 208 -11.26 11.36 7.94
N LEU A 209 -11.00 10.47 8.89
CA LEU A 209 -11.36 9.05 8.79
C LEU A 209 -12.87 8.82 8.72
N ILE A 210 -13.67 9.51 9.53
CA ILE A 210 -15.13 9.36 9.52
C ILE A 210 -15.70 9.88 8.19
N GLN A 211 -15.30 11.07 7.75
CA GLN A 211 -15.74 11.63 6.46
C GLN A 211 -15.35 10.74 5.28
N TYR A 212 -14.15 10.15 5.33
CA TYR A 212 -13.70 9.17 4.35
C TYR A 212 -14.59 7.93 4.36
N LEU A 213 -14.87 7.38 5.54
CA LEU A 213 -15.63 6.14 5.68
C LEU A 213 -17.08 6.31 5.19
N GLU A 214 -17.71 7.44 5.52
CA GLU A 214 -19.05 7.77 5.05
C GLU A 214 -19.11 7.86 3.52
N ARG A 215 -18.12 8.52 2.90
CA ARG A 215 -18.02 8.62 1.43
C ARG A 215 -17.82 7.25 0.78
N PHE A 216 -16.88 6.46 1.29
CA PHE A 216 -16.61 5.12 0.76
C PHE A 216 -17.84 4.21 0.87
N ILE A 217 -18.53 4.22 2.02
CA ILE A 217 -19.77 3.46 2.20
C ILE A 217 -20.83 3.90 1.18
N GLN A 218 -20.97 5.20 0.95
CA GLN A 218 -21.93 5.72 0.00
C GLN A 218 -21.61 5.27 -1.43
N ASP A 219 -20.35 5.38 -1.86
CA ASP A 219 -19.89 4.92 -3.16
C ASP A 219 -20.07 3.41 -3.32
N LEU A 220 -19.79 2.63 -2.27
CA LEU A 220 -19.96 1.18 -2.28
C LEU A 220 -21.44 0.77 -2.36
N ILE A 221 -22.36 1.51 -1.73
CA ILE A 221 -23.81 1.29 -1.87
C ILE A 221 -24.25 1.57 -3.30
N THR A 222 -23.91 2.76 -3.81
CA THR A 222 -24.43 3.24 -5.10
C THR A 222 -23.77 2.51 -6.27
N LEU A 223 -22.43 2.52 -6.34
CA LEU A 223 -21.70 1.88 -7.44
C LEU A 223 -21.65 0.37 -7.27
N GLY A 224 -21.55 -0.16 -6.05
CA GLY A 224 -21.58 -1.62 -5.83
C GLY A 224 -22.91 -2.26 -6.24
N GLY A 225 -24.04 -1.61 -5.96
CA GLY A 225 -25.35 -2.06 -6.46
C GLY A 225 -25.43 -2.05 -7.99
N ARG A 226 -24.87 -1.03 -8.63
CA ARG A 226 -24.79 -0.94 -10.10
C ARG A 226 -23.88 -2.02 -10.69
N ILE A 227 -22.74 -2.29 -10.07
CA ILE A 227 -21.81 -3.35 -10.47
C ILE A 227 -22.51 -4.70 -10.39
N ALA A 228 -23.20 -5.00 -9.29
CA ALA A 228 -23.95 -6.24 -9.11
C ALA A 228 -25.03 -6.41 -10.22
N ALA A 229 -25.72 -5.34 -10.59
CA ALA A 229 -26.69 -5.37 -11.68
C ALA A 229 -26.04 -5.68 -13.04
N LEU A 230 -24.90 -5.05 -13.36
CA LEU A 230 -24.18 -5.29 -14.62
C LEU A 230 -23.60 -6.72 -14.71
N ILE A 231 -23.09 -7.25 -13.59
CA ILE A 231 -22.64 -8.64 -13.49
C ILE A 231 -23.83 -9.58 -13.74
N GLY A 232 -24.95 -9.35 -13.05
CA GLY A 232 -26.16 -10.16 -13.23
C GLY A 232 -26.72 -10.11 -14.65
N GLU A 233 -26.62 -8.96 -15.33
CA GLU A 233 -27.02 -8.82 -16.73
C GLU A 233 -26.14 -9.67 -17.67
N LEU A 234 -24.81 -9.61 -17.50
CA LEU A 234 -23.86 -10.41 -18.29
C LEU A 234 -24.06 -11.91 -18.07
N GLU A 235 -24.30 -12.33 -16.83
CA GLU A 235 -24.53 -13.73 -16.46
C GLU A 235 -25.87 -14.25 -16.97
N ALA A 236 -26.96 -13.50 -16.78
CA ALA A 236 -28.30 -13.90 -17.23
C ALA A 236 -28.41 -14.04 -18.75
N GLN A 237 -27.63 -13.25 -19.50
CA GLN A 237 -27.56 -13.33 -20.96
C GLN A 237 -26.60 -14.42 -21.46
N GLY A 238 -25.93 -15.16 -20.57
CA GLY A 238 -24.95 -16.20 -20.93
C GLY A 238 -23.71 -15.65 -21.65
N ARG A 239 -23.43 -14.35 -21.50
CA ARG A 239 -22.39 -13.63 -22.26
C ARG A 239 -21.01 -13.74 -21.66
N VAL A 240 -20.91 -14.07 -20.38
CA VAL A 240 -19.63 -14.19 -19.67
C VAL A 240 -18.76 -15.30 -20.27
N GLY A 241 -19.30 -16.53 -20.39
CA GLY A 241 -18.54 -17.69 -20.87
C GLY A 241 -17.80 -17.41 -22.19
N PRO A 242 -18.49 -16.98 -23.26
CA PRO A 242 -17.85 -16.64 -24.53
C PRO A 242 -16.73 -15.58 -24.41
N LEU A 243 -16.92 -14.55 -23.59
CA LEU A 243 -15.88 -13.53 -23.40
C LEU A 243 -14.64 -14.07 -22.69
N LEU A 244 -14.82 -14.93 -21.68
CA LEU A 244 -13.71 -15.58 -20.97
C LEU A 244 -12.95 -16.55 -21.90
N GLU A 245 -13.67 -17.27 -22.76
CA GLU A 245 -13.09 -18.14 -23.78
C GLU A 245 -12.21 -17.36 -24.75
N LEU A 246 -12.71 -16.24 -25.30
CA LEU A 246 -11.93 -15.36 -26.19
C LEU A 246 -10.67 -14.83 -25.50
N ALA A 247 -10.77 -14.43 -24.23
CA ALA A 247 -9.64 -13.95 -23.46
C ALA A 247 -8.61 -15.04 -23.17
N ALA A 248 -9.07 -16.27 -22.90
CA ALA A 248 -8.21 -17.42 -22.64
C ALA A 248 -7.42 -17.85 -23.88
N VAL A 249 -8.10 -17.98 -25.04
CA VAL A 249 -7.45 -18.29 -26.33
C VAL A 249 -6.39 -17.24 -26.66
N ARG A 250 -6.71 -15.96 -26.46
CA ARG A 250 -5.75 -14.88 -26.71
C ARG A 250 -4.56 -14.91 -25.76
N GLU A 251 -4.77 -15.17 -24.47
CA GLU A 251 -3.69 -15.28 -23.48
C GLU A 251 -2.74 -16.45 -23.79
N ALA A 252 -3.27 -17.54 -24.36
CA ALA A 252 -2.51 -18.72 -24.73
C ALA A 252 -1.87 -18.65 -26.13
N ALA A 253 -2.09 -17.57 -26.91
CA ALA A 253 -1.70 -17.51 -28.31
C ALA A 253 -0.19 -17.66 -28.57
N ASP A 254 0.65 -17.28 -27.61
CA ASP A 254 2.11 -17.38 -27.71
C ASP A 254 2.67 -18.70 -27.14
N ALA A 255 1.82 -19.65 -26.75
CA ALA A 255 2.24 -20.95 -26.25
C ALA A 255 2.87 -21.80 -27.38
N ALA A 256 3.85 -22.62 -27.02
CA ALA A 256 4.42 -23.59 -27.96
C ALA A 256 3.31 -24.56 -28.45
N PRO A 257 3.36 -25.03 -29.71
CA PRO A 257 2.31 -25.89 -30.26
C PRO A 257 2.00 -27.14 -29.43
N GLU A 258 3.02 -27.73 -28.81
CA GLU A 258 2.92 -28.88 -27.91
C GLU A 258 2.16 -28.60 -26.60
N ASP A 259 2.19 -27.35 -26.12
CA ASP A 259 1.59 -26.92 -24.85
C ASP A 259 0.30 -26.13 -25.03
N ALA A 260 -0.07 -25.77 -26.27
CA ALA A 260 -1.16 -24.84 -26.58
C ALA A 260 -2.49 -25.22 -25.91
N ALA A 261 -2.89 -26.49 -26.01
CA ALA A 261 -4.13 -26.97 -25.41
C ALA A 261 -4.14 -26.85 -23.87
N GLN A 262 -3.00 -27.14 -23.24
CA GLN A 262 -2.85 -27.02 -21.78
C GLN A 262 -2.83 -25.55 -21.34
N ALA A 263 -2.12 -24.68 -22.07
CA ALA A 263 -2.06 -23.25 -21.81
C ALA A 263 -3.45 -22.61 -21.88
N GLU A 264 -4.25 -22.98 -22.89
CA GLU A 264 -5.61 -22.49 -23.09
C GLU A 264 -6.56 -22.96 -21.97
N ALA A 265 -6.49 -24.25 -21.60
CA ALA A 265 -7.28 -24.79 -20.47
C ALA A 265 -6.94 -24.09 -19.15
N ALA A 266 -5.65 -23.88 -18.87
CA ALA A 266 -5.22 -23.17 -17.67
C ALA A 266 -5.65 -21.69 -17.69
N ALA A 267 -5.63 -21.03 -18.86
CA ALA A 267 -6.11 -19.66 -19.00
C ALA A 267 -7.62 -19.56 -18.74
N ARG A 268 -8.42 -20.52 -19.27
CA ARG A 268 -9.88 -20.59 -18.99
C ARG A 268 -10.16 -20.69 -17.51
N GLU A 269 -9.49 -21.60 -16.80
CA GLU A 269 -9.67 -21.77 -15.36
C GLU A 269 -9.34 -20.49 -14.60
N ARG A 270 -8.23 -19.81 -14.96
CA ARG A 270 -7.86 -18.52 -14.36
C ARG A 270 -8.92 -17.45 -14.60
N TRP A 271 -9.43 -17.33 -15.82
CA TRP A 271 -10.45 -16.33 -16.16
C TRP A 271 -11.79 -16.61 -15.47
N ALA A 272 -12.21 -17.88 -15.42
CA ALA A 272 -13.40 -18.30 -14.69
C ALA A 272 -13.28 -18.00 -13.19
N ALA A 273 -12.13 -18.32 -12.57
CA ALA A 273 -11.89 -18.03 -11.16
C ALA A 273 -11.88 -16.53 -10.86
N ARG A 274 -11.25 -15.71 -11.71
CA ARG A 274 -11.24 -14.23 -11.59
C ARG A 274 -12.65 -13.66 -11.68
N TRP A 275 -13.44 -14.10 -12.66
CA TRP A 275 -14.83 -13.67 -12.81
C TRP A 275 -15.67 -14.07 -11.59
N SER A 276 -15.57 -15.34 -11.17
CA SER A 276 -16.29 -15.84 -9.99
C SER A 276 -15.93 -15.03 -8.73
N GLY A 277 -14.65 -14.75 -8.49
CA GLY A 277 -14.22 -13.92 -7.37
C GLY A 277 -14.77 -12.49 -7.42
N LEU A 278 -14.83 -11.87 -8.61
CA LEU A 278 -15.45 -10.58 -8.83
C LEU A 278 -16.97 -10.63 -8.54
N ALA A 279 -17.67 -11.63 -9.09
CA ALA A 279 -19.10 -11.82 -8.89
C ALA A 279 -19.43 -12.02 -7.41
N GLU A 280 -18.74 -12.92 -6.71
CA GLU A 280 -18.95 -13.17 -5.27
C GLU A 280 -18.65 -11.96 -4.38
N TRP A 281 -17.78 -11.06 -4.83
CA TRP A 281 -17.46 -9.85 -4.08
C TRP A 281 -18.63 -8.86 -4.06
N PHE A 282 -19.38 -8.74 -5.16
CA PHE A 282 -20.47 -7.77 -5.30
C PHE A 282 -21.87 -8.40 -5.15
N VAL A 283 -22.07 -9.60 -5.68
CA VAL A 283 -23.35 -10.33 -5.75
C VAL A 283 -23.46 -11.32 -4.60
N SER A 284 -24.64 -11.39 -3.98
CA SER A 284 -24.90 -12.34 -2.89
C SER A 284 -25.50 -13.62 -3.44
N GLY A 285 -25.06 -14.75 -2.91
CA GLY A 285 -25.59 -16.06 -3.25
C GLY A 285 -26.58 -16.57 -2.20
N GLU A 286 -27.16 -17.75 -2.45
CA GLU A 286 -28.01 -18.42 -1.48
C GLU A 286 -27.26 -18.67 -0.17
N GLY A 287 -27.73 -18.05 0.90
CA GLY A 287 -27.14 -18.17 2.24
C GLY A 287 -25.79 -17.48 2.45
N ARG A 288 -25.26 -16.74 1.47
CA ARG A 288 -23.96 -16.05 1.57
C ARG A 288 -24.05 -14.59 1.19
N GLU A 289 -23.68 -13.71 2.13
CA GLU A 289 -23.55 -12.28 1.86
C GLU A 289 -22.33 -12.00 0.98
N SER A 290 -22.45 -11.00 0.10
CA SER A 290 -21.32 -10.54 -0.70
C SER A 290 -20.27 -9.84 0.17
N GLN A 291 -19.01 -9.87 -0.25
CA GLN A 291 -17.93 -9.22 0.48
C GLN A 291 -18.15 -7.71 0.61
N ALA A 292 -18.72 -7.06 -0.41
CA ALA A 292 -19.13 -5.66 -0.36
C ALA A 292 -20.11 -5.39 0.79
N ARG A 293 -21.10 -6.27 1.01
CA ARG A 293 -22.07 -6.11 2.09
C ARG A 293 -21.43 -6.32 3.46
N LEU A 294 -20.60 -7.35 3.61
CA LEU A 294 -19.86 -7.61 4.84
C LEU A 294 -18.91 -6.44 5.19
N LEU A 295 -18.20 -5.91 4.20
CA LEU A 295 -17.31 -4.76 4.34
C LEU A 295 -18.08 -3.51 4.80
N ARG A 296 -19.23 -3.23 4.17
CA ARG A 296 -20.12 -2.14 4.58
C ARG A 296 -20.59 -2.31 6.02
N GLY A 297 -21.02 -3.51 6.41
CA GLY A 297 -21.46 -3.80 7.77
C GLY A 297 -20.36 -3.55 8.79
N ARG A 298 -19.13 -4.03 8.53
CA ARG A 298 -17.96 -3.76 9.37
C ARG A 298 -17.65 -2.27 9.48
N ALA A 299 -17.61 -1.57 8.35
CA ALA A 299 -17.37 -0.14 8.30
C ALA A 299 -18.39 0.65 9.14
N LEU A 300 -19.69 0.40 8.98
CA LEU A 300 -20.75 1.05 9.76
C LEU A 300 -20.59 0.80 11.27
N ASN A 301 -20.20 -0.42 11.65
CA ASN A 301 -19.99 -0.80 13.05
C ASN A 301 -18.70 -0.24 13.66
N SER A 302 -17.74 0.22 12.84
CA SER A 302 -16.50 0.82 13.32
C SER A 302 -16.65 2.29 13.73
N ILE A 303 -17.64 3.02 13.21
CA ILE A 303 -17.86 4.43 13.59
C ILE A 303 -18.17 4.57 15.09
N PRO A 304 -19.13 3.81 15.67
CA PRO A 304 -19.39 3.87 17.12
C PRO A 304 -18.17 3.47 17.96
N GLN A 305 -17.39 2.48 17.50
CA GLN A 305 -16.19 2.02 18.21
C GLN A 305 -15.12 3.11 18.26
N LEU A 306 -14.88 3.81 17.15
CA LEU A 306 -13.98 4.97 17.12
C LEU A 306 -14.45 6.08 18.07
N LEU A 307 -15.75 6.38 18.10
CA LEU A 307 -16.31 7.39 19.01
C LEU A 307 -16.16 6.98 20.49
N ALA A 308 -16.27 5.69 20.82
CA ALA A 308 -16.06 5.19 22.17
C ALA A 308 -14.60 5.38 22.62
N VAL A 309 -13.62 5.12 21.75
CA VAL A 309 -12.19 5.36 22.02
C VAL A 309 -11.94 6.84 22.29
N VAL A 310 -12.53 7.75 21.50
CA VAL A 310 -12.44 9.20 21.71
C VAL A 310 -12.98 9.61 23.07
N ARG A 311 -14.14 9.06 23.45
CA ARG A 311 -14.75 9.34 24.75
C ARG A 311 -13.84 8.89 25.88
N GLN A 312 -13.28 7.68 25.81
CA GLN A 312 -12.33 7.17 26.80
C GLN A 312 -11.08 8.06 26.90
N LEU A 313 -10.58 8.55 25.76
CA LEU A 313 -9.41 9.44 25.73
C LEU A 313 -9.72 10.79 26.39
N ASN A 314 -10.90 11.35 26.14
CA ASN A 314 -11.38 12.57 26.79
C ASN A 314 -11.58 12.40 28.30
N GLU A 315 -12.15 11.27 28.74
CA GLU A 315 -12.31 10.94 30.17
C GLU A 315 -10.94 10.83 30.88
N ARG A 316 -9.94 10.19 30.25
CA ARG A 316 -8.55 10.14 30.76
C ARG A 316 -7.91 11.53 30.85
N ARG A 317 -8.21 12.43 29.91
CA ARG A 317 -7.69 13.82 29.90
C ARG A 317 -8.36 14.66 30.99
N ALA A 318 -9.68 14.56 31.12
CA ALA A 318 -10.43 15.24 32.17
C ALA A 318 -9.93 14.83 33.56
N GLY A 319 -9.78 13.52 33.82
CA GLY A 319 -9.25 13.04 35.11
C GLY A 319 -7.80 13.43 35.40
N ARG A 320 -6.92 13.56 34.38
CA ARG A 320 -5.55 14.07 34.56
C ARG A 320 -5.52 15.57 34.83
N SER A 321 -6.37 16.34 34.16
CA SER A 321 -6.48 17.79 34.36
C SER A 321 -7.04 18.11 35.75
N ASP A 322 -8.00 17.31 36.23
CA ASP A 322 -8.60 17.44 37.56
C ASP A 322 -7.54 17.20 38.66
N ARG A 323 -6.81 16.07 38.59
CA ARG A 323 -5.67 15.82 39.50
C ARG A 323 -4.60 16.90 39.47
N SER A 324 -4.31 17.47 38.29
CA SER A 324 -3.33 18.56 38.16
C SER A 324 -3.83 19.86 38.80
N ALA A 325 -5.14 20.11 38.80
CA ALA A 325 -5.75 21.20 39.53
C ALA A 325 -5.73 20.92 41.04
N ASP A 326 -6.07 19.70 41.47
CA ASP A 326 -5.99 19.26 42.87
C ASP A 326 -4.58 19.39 43.44
N PHE A 327 -3.54 18.97 42.70
CA PHE A 327 -2.14 19.13 43.13
C PHE A 327 -1.72 20.61 43.20
N ARG A 328 -2.26 21.48 42.34
CA ARG A 328 -2.01 22.93 42.42
C ARG A 328 -2.72 23.55 43.62
N GLU A 329 -3.95 23.13 43.90
CA GLU A 329 -4.71 23.52 45.10
C GLU A 329 -3.94 23.10 46.37
N LEU A 330 -3.50 21.84 46.41
CA LEU A 330 -2.69 21.27 47.49
C LEU A 330 -1.38 22.05 47.65
N ALA A 331 -0.65 22.31 46.58
CA ALA A 331 0.59 23.09 46.62
C ALA A 331 0.36 24.52 47.15
N ARG A 332 -0.76 25.17 46.81
CA ARG A 332 -1.11 26.47 47.40
C ARG A 332 -1.39 26.34 48.89
N TRP A 333 -2.10 25.31 49.34
CA TRP A 333 -2.35 25.09 50.77
C TRP A 333 -1.05 24.84 51.54
N PHE A 334 -0.09 24.10 50.98
CA PHE A 334 1.25 23.94 51.56
C PHE A 334 2.05 25.25 51.60
N ALA A 335 1.93 26.09 50.56
CA ALA A 335 2.62 27.38 50.50
C ALA A 335 2.08 28.40 51.51
N HIS A 336 0.79 28.34 51.86
CA HIS A 336 0.14 29.23 52.83
C HIS A 336 0.10 28.66 54.25
N ALA A 337 0.68 27.48 54.49
CA ALA A 337 0.74 26.90 55.82
C ALA A 337 1.68 27.72 56.73
N PRO A 338 1.24 28.10 57.95
CA PRO A 338 1.97 29.04 58.81
C PRO A 338 3.24 28.45 59.43
N ASP A 339 3.32 27.12 59.55
CA ASP A 339 4.47 26.40 60.11
C ASP A 339 4.57 24.96 59.54
N ASP A 340 5.68 24.29 59.83
CA ASP A 340 5.95 22.93 59.34
C ASP A 340 5.02 21.88 59.95
N ASP A 341 4.53 22.09 61.17
CA ASP A 341 3.55 21.20 61.79
C ASP A 341 2.20 21.24 61.07
N ALA A 342 1.78 22.41 60.57
CA ALA A 342 0.58 22.56 59.74
C ALA A 342 0.74 21.85 58.37
N ARG A 343 1.93 21.89 57.77
CA ARG A 343 2.24 21.13 56.53
C ARG A 343 2.20 19.62 56.78
N HIS A 344 2.75 19.15 57.90
CA HIS A 344 2.68 17.75 58.29
C HIS A 344 1.23 17.28 58.58
N ARG A 345 0.37 18.15 59.13
CA ARG A 345 -1.06 17.87 59.29
C ARG A 345 -1.81 17.82 57.94
N LEU A 346 -1.52 18.75 57.02
CA LEU A 346 -2.07 18.75 55.65
C LEU A 346 -1.70 17.48 54.88
N TRP A 347 -0.44 17.03 54.99
CA TRP A 347 0.03 15.77 54.39
C TRP A 347 -0.75 14.54 54.89
N ARG A 348 -0.96 14.45 56.21
CA ARG A 348 -1.66 13.31 56.83
C ARG A 348 -3.18 13.31 56.57
N GLY A 349 -3.77 14.47 56.28
CA GLY A 349 -5.22 14.61 56.01
C GLY A 349 -5.60 14.57 54.53
N GLY A 350 -4.70 14.99 53.63
CA GLY A 350 -4.96 15.07 52.18
C GLY A 350 -4.40 13.91 51.35
N VAL A 351 -3.50 13.09 51.91
CA VAL A 351 -2.92 11.92 51.25
C VAL A 351 -2.95 10.72 52.22
N GLY A 352 -4.14 10.14 52.39
CA GLY A 352 -4.29 8.80 52.97
C GLY A 352 -4.27 7.72 51.86
N PRO A 353 -3.95 6.45 52.17
CA PRO A 353 -3.73 5.39 51.18
C PRO A 353 -4.90 5.15 50.22
#